data_AF-A0A7V4W9V1-F1
#
_entry.id   AF-A0A7V4W9V1-F1
#
_cell.length_a   1.000
_cell.length_b   1.000
_cell.length_c   1.000
_cell.angle_alpha   90.00
_cell.angle_beta   90.00
_cell.angle_gamma   90.00
#
_symmetry.space_group_name_H-M   'P 1'
#
loop_
_entity.id
_entity.type
_entity.pdbx_description
1 polymer ?
#
loop_
_entity_poly.entity_id
_entity_poly.type
_entity_poly.pdbx_seq_one_letter_code
_entity_poly.pdbx_strand_id
1 'polypeptide(L)'
;MRSTKRLAQSLFLVITLLTAAVDLHAAVVTIDPATKSGSSDVDTLEVKAVKVAGDQVGFFVQSLSESPQKLVAKVNGLKDQDYDVYINGSFIGVKSGKSLMEQGLELDIPGSVTDPDKMRCLRALEPRVRPEYERIRTDKQPEVMRVAFMFNQVVDFIASGIRNDKTYRSATVILAPSGKVLEKMIFMTRNDAETTAMAATRACWLIQKARDRIYDVIKDPVLRNTSLITLTPVDFSAVYSKVNGKVLVKATIVNNCDLPISGNLSFDLPKGWKHNAKSLAFDGLKSGKSTTLSFELIPPTKNTAPPESIPVAANVKVAQDPFVAEVKFKTTAKAGD
;
A
#
# COMPACT_ATOMS: atom_id res chain seq x y z
N MET A 1 -30.85 -15.33 42.99
CA MET A 1 -29.70 -14.71 42.27
C MET A 1 -29.57 -15.15 40.80
N ARG A 2 -30.65 -15.19 40.00
CA ARG A 2 -30.58 -15.56 38.56
C ARG A 2 -31.06 -14.47 37.58
N SER A 3 -31.57 -13.33 38.10
CA SER A 3 -32.15 -12.24 37.28
C SER A 3 -31.10 -11.26 36.73
N THR A 4 -30.04 -10.96 37.50
CA THR A 4 -29.03 -9.95 37.14
C THR A 4 -28.10 -10.36 36.00
N LYS A 5 -27.89 -11.66 35.77
CA LYS A 5 -27.04 -12.15 34.66
C LYS A 5 -27.70 -12.02 33.28
N ARG A 6 -29.03 -12.11 33.20
CA ARG A 6 -29.75 -11.93 31.93
C ARG A 6 -29.82 -10.47 31.50
N LEU A 7 -29.96 -9.55 32.46
CA LEU A 7 -29.96 -8.12 32.19
C LEU A 7 -28.59 -7.61 31.69
N ALA A 8 -27.50 -8.12 32.26
CA ALA A 8 -26.15 -7.79 31.83
C ALA A 8 -25.81 -8.31 30.41
N GLN A 9 -26.29 -9.51 30.04
CA GLN A 9 -26.07 -10.06 28.70
C GLN A 9 -26.90 -9.34 27.62
N SER A 10 -28.13 -8.93 27.91
CA SER A 10 -28.95 -8.15 26.98
C SER A 10 -28.39 -6.73 26.78
N LEU A 11 -27.86 -6.09 27.82
CA LEU A 11 -27.25 -4.77 27.72
C LEU A 11 -25.95 -4.78 26.91
N PHE A 12 -25.14 -5.85 27.04
CA PHE A 12 -23.90 -6.01 26.26
C PHE A 12 -24.21 -6.24 24.77
N LEU A 13 -25.26 -7.00 24.45
CA LEU A 13 -25.69 -7.24 23.07
C LEU A 13 -26.17 -5.95 22.39
N VAL A 14 -26.93 -5.12 23.11
CA VAL A 14 -27.40 -3.80 22.65
C VAL A 14 -26.23 -2.83 22.45
N ILE A 15 -25.24 -2.81 23.35
CA ILE A 15 -24.04 -1.97 23.19
C ILE A 15 -23.17 -2.45 22.01
N THR A 16 -23.04 -3.75 21.76
CA THR A 16 -22.33 -4.26 20.56
C THR A 16 -23.11 -4.08 19.25
N LEU A 17 -24.44 -3.98 19.30
CA LEU A 17 -25.27 -3.62 18.15
C LEU A 17 -25.27 -2.11 17.88
N LEU A 18 -25.12 -1.28 18.92
CA LEU A 18 -24.97 0.17 18.80
C LEU A 18 -23.56 0.61 18.39
N THR A 19 -22.51 -0.19 18.58
CA THR A 19 -21.19 0.09 17.99
C THR A 19 -21.03 -0.41 16.56
N ALA A 20 -21.98 -1.21 16.04
CA ALA A 20 -22.06 -1.59 14.63
C ALA A 20 -22.93 -0.64 13.79
N ALA A 21 -23.64 0.29 14.43
CA ALA A 21 -24.28 1.43 13.78
C ALA A 21 -23.36 2.65 13.90
N VAL A 22 -22.15 2.56 13.32
CA VAL A 22 -21.50 3.79 12.87
C VAL A 22 -22.37 4.21 11.69
N ASP A 23 -23.24 5.19 11.91
CA ASP A 23 -23.90 5.89 10.81
C ASP A 23 -22.79 6.28 9.84
N LEU A 24 -22.70 5.56 8.71
CA LEU A 24 -21.93 6.01 7.55
C LEU A 24 -22.69 7.22 7.01
N HIS A 25 -22.56 8.36 7.70
CA HIS A 25 -22.90 9.64 7.10
C HIS A 25 -22.08 9.73 5.82
N ALA A 26 -22.78 9.83 4.69
CA ALA A 26 -22.12 10.03 3.41
C ALA A 26 -21.29 11.32 3.52
N ALA A 27 -20.01 11.22 3.20
CA ALA A 27 -19.11 12.37 3.25
C ALA A 27 -19.61 13.46 2.29
N VAL A 28 -19.48 14.72 2.68
CA VAL A 28 -19.91 15.85 1.85
C VAL A 28 -18.71 16.39 1.08
N VAL A 29 -18.86 16.44 -0.25
CA VAL A 29 -17.92 17.11 -1.14
C VAL A 29 -18.59 18.37 -1.67
N THR A 30 -17.99 19.53 -1.42
CA THR A 30 -18.49 20.81 -1.94
C THR A 30 -17.65 21.25 -3.12
N ILE A 31 -18.31 21.53 -4.25
CA ILE A 31 -17.70 21.99 -5.50
C ILE A 31 -18.04 23.46 -5.70
N ASP A 32 -17.04 24.28 -5.97
CA ASP A 32 -17.19 25.68 -6.32
C ASP A 32 -16.67 25.93 -7.75
N PRO A 33 -17.59 26.03 -8.74
CA PRO A 33 -17.24 26.32 -10.12
C PRO A 33 -16.58 27.68 -10.32
N ALA A 34 -16.87 28.68 -9.48
CA ALA A 34 -16.35 30.04 -9.64
C ALA A 34 -14.85 30.10 -9.31
N THR A 35 -14.44 29.42 -8.24
CA THR A 35 -13.03 29.28 -7.85
C THR A 35 -12.34 28.09 -8.52
N LYS A 36 -13.07 27.25 -9.26
CA LYS A 36 -12.61 25.99 -9.86
C LYS A 36 -11.95 25.08 -8.82
N SER A 37 -12.54 25.03 -7.64
CA SER A 37 -12.03 24.29 -6.50
C SER A 37 -13.11 23.43 -5.85
N GLY A 38 -12.70 22.55 -4.94
CA GLY A 38 -13.62 21.80 -4.11
C GLY A 38 -12.97 21.37 -2.80
N SER A 39 -13.80 21.02 -1.83
CA SER A 39 -13.38 20.55 -0.51
C SER A 39 -14.21 19.33 -0.10
N SER A 40 -13.65 18.54 0.81
CA SER A 40 -14.36 17.44 1.48
C SER A 40 -14.31 17.66 2.98
N ASP A 41 -15.35 17.20 3.68
CA ASP A 41 -15.41 17.15 5.14
C ASP A 41 -14.62 15.97 5.74
N VAL A 42 -14.08 15.07 4.90
CA VAL A 42 -13.20 13.97 5.28
C VAL A 42 -11.85 14.04 4.55
N ASP A 43 -10.83 13.42 5.11
CA ASP A 43 -9.49 13.33 4.52
C ASP A 43 -9.32 12.16 3.53
N THR A 44 -10.31 11.28 3.43
CA THR A 44 -10.31 10.10 2.55
C THR A 44 -10.84 10.36 1.15
N LEU A 45 -11.29 11.58 0.85
CA LEU A 45 -11.80 12.00 -0.45
C LEU A 45 -11.06 13.26 -0.93
N GLU A 46 -10.77 13.31 -2.23
CA GLU A 46 -10.05 14.42 -2.83
C GLU A 46 -10.70 14.86 -4.15
N VAL A 47 -10.93 16.17 -4.31
CA VAL A 47 -11.36 16.77 -5.58
C VAL A 47 -10.11 17.15 -6.38
N LYS A 48 -9.82 16.42 -7.47
CA LYS A 48 -8.59 16.68 -8.26
C LYS A 48 -8.74 17.79 -9.29
N ALA A 49 -9.95 18.00 -9.79
CA ALA A 49 -10.20 18.94 -10.86
C ALA A 49 -11.65 19.40 -10.87
N VAL A 50 -11.85 20.69 -11.15
CA VAL A 50 -13.13 21.30 -11.48
C VAL A 50 -12.96 22.09 -12.77
N LYS A 51 -13.86 21.89 -13.72
CA LYS A 51 -13.86 22.57 -15.03
C LYS A 51 -15.21 23.22 -15.26
N VAL A 52 -15.18 24.36 -15.93
CA VAL A 52 -16.37 25.09 -16.38
C VAL A 52 -16.20 25.40 -17.87
N ALA A 53 -17.21 25.09 -18.67
CA ALA A 53 -17.23 25.34 -20.10
C ALA A 53 -18.63 25.84 -20.51
N GLY A 54 -18.77 27.14 -20.72
CA GLY A 54 -20.09 27.75 -20.86
C GLY A 54 -20.93 27.52 -19.60
N ASP A 55 -22.14 27.00 -19.76
CA ASP A 55 -23.05 26.64 -18.66
C ASP A 55 -22.82 25.22 -18.11
N GLN A 56 -21.80 24.49 -18.58
CA GLN A 56 -21.48 23.15 -18.12
C GLN A 56 -20.51 23.20 -16.94
N VAL A 57 -20.70 22.32 -15.96
CA VAL A 57 -19.82 22.14 -14.80
C VAL A 57 -19.38 20.68 -14.74
N GLY A 58 -18.08 20.44 -14.62
CA GLY A 58 -17.54 19.10 -14.48
C GLY A 58 -16.54 19.02 -13.35
N PHE A 59 -16.53 17.91 -12.61
CA PHE A 59 -15.61 17.69 -11.50
C PHE A 59 -15.18 16.22 -11.39
N PHE A 60 -14.01 16.02 -10.79
CA PHE A 60 -13.42 14.70 -10.57
C PHE A 60 -13.13 14.49 -9.08
N VAL A 61 -13.71 13.44 -8.51
CA VAL A 61 -13.53 13.05 -7.11
C VAL A 61 -12.83 11.70 -7.05
N GLN A 62 -11.84 11.58 -6.17
CA GLN A 62 -11.06 10.39 -5.94
C GLN A 62 -11.15 9.93 -4.49
N SER A 63 -11.35 8.63 -4.27
CA SER A 63 -11.20 7.99 -2.97
C SER A 63 -9.74 7.61 -2.71
N LEU A 64 -9.24 8.00 -1.54
CA LEU A 64 -7.93 7.58 -1.03
C LEU A 64 -8.03 6.28 -0.22
N SER A 65 -9.24 5.93 0.23
CA SER A 65 -9.53 4.69 0.96
C SER A 65 -9.59 3.46 0.04
N GLU A 66 -9.20 2.30 0.58
CA GLU A 66 -9.37 1.01 -0.09
C GLU A 66 -10.80 0.46 0.03
N SER A 67 -11.56 0.95 1.01
CA SER A 67 -12.97 0.58 1.16
C SER A 67 -13.85 1.44 0.24
N PRO A 68 -14.99 0.89 -0.25
CA PRO A 68 -16.00 1.69 -0.92
C PRO A 68 -16.49 2.84 -0.03
N GLN A 69 -16.77 4.00 -0.63
CA GLN A 69 -17.23 5.18 0.09
C GLN A 69 -18.46 5.77 -0.58
N LYS A 70 -19.42 6.20 0.24
CA LYS A 70 -20.57 7.00 -0.19
C LYS A 70 -20.29 8.47 0.06
N LEU A 71 -20.72 9.33 -0.86
CA LEU A 71 -20.59 10.76 -0.70
C LEU A 71 -21.79 11.52 -1.29
N VAL A 72 -21.98 12.76 -0.85
CA VAL A 72 -22.93 13.73 -1.40
C VAL A 72 -22.13 14.89 -1.98
N ALA A 73 -22.19 15.07 -3.30
CA ALA A 73 -21.54 16.17 -4.01
C ALA A 73 -22.51 17.37 -4.13
N LYS A 74 -22.22 18.47 -3.44
CA LYS A 74 -22.95 19.74 -3.54
C LYS A 74 -22.21 20.70 -4.45
N VAL A 75 -22.92 21.36 -5.35
CA VAL A 75 -22.31 22.27 -6.33
C VAL A 75 -22.86 23.67 -6.16
N ASN A 76 -22.02 24.59 -5.69
CA ASN A 76 -22.43 25.97 -5.40
C ASN A 76 -22.56 26.82 -6.67
N GLY A 77 -23.41 27.84 -6.62
CA GLY A 77 -23.48 28.87 -7.66
C GLY A 77 -24.08 28.40 -8.99
N LEU A 78 -24.80 27.28 -9.00
CA LEU A 78 -25.55 26.84 -10.17
C LEU A 78 -26.76 27.75 -10.42
N LYS A 79 -27.08 27.99 -11.70
CA LYS A 79 -28.35 28.63 -12.10
C LYS A 79 -29.52 27.72 -11.75
N ASP A 80 -30.67 28.31 -11.43
CA ASP A 80 -31.91 27.59 -11.18
C ASP A 80 -32.54 27.12 -12.52
N GLN A 81 -32.03 26.01 -13.01
CA GLN A 81 -32.46 25.34 -14.24
C GLN A 81 -32.18 23.83 -14.10
N ASP A 82 -32.68 23.03 -15.05
CA ASP A 82 -32.41 21.60 -15.09
C ASP A 82 -31.06 21.28 -15.74
N TYR A 83 -30.38 20.28 -15.19
CA TYR A 83 -29.11 19.75 -15.69
C TYR A 83 -29.21 18.25 -15.95
N ASP A 84 -28.76 17.83 -17.13
CA ASP A 84 -28.43 16.45 -17.43
C ASP A 84 -27.15 16.07 -16.69
N VAL A 85 -27.24 15.03 -15.87
CA VAL A 85 -26.15 14.54 -15.03
C VAL A 85 -25.51 13.34 -15.72
N TYR A 86 -24.19 13.41 -15.85
CA TYR A 86 -23.34 12.35 -16.38
C TYR A 86 -22.32 11.92 -15.34
N ILE A 87 -22.19 10.62 -15.08
CA ILE A 87 -21.22 10.02 -14.16
C ILE A 87 -20.42 9.01 -14.97
N ASN A 88 -19.10 9.15 -14.96
CA ASN A 88 -18.18 8.31 -15.72
C ASN A 88 -18.57 8.16 -17.20
N GLY A 89 -19.08 9.26 -17.80
CA GLY A 89 -19.49 9.33 -19.21
C GLY A 89 -20.88 8.75 -19.51
N SER A 90 -21.58 8.18 -18.52
CA SER A 90 -22.94 7.65 -18.69
C SER A 90 -23.95 8.66 -18.18
N PHE A 91 -25.05 8.88 -18.91
CA PHE A 91 -26.19 9.68 -18.45
C PHE A 91 -26.97 8.90 -17.37
N ILE A 92 -27.30 9.56 -16.26
CA ILE A 92 -28.01 8.96 -15.12
C ILE A 92 -29.33 9.65 -14.81
N GLY A 93 -29.58 10.84 -15.37
CA GLY A 93 -30.85 11.53 -15.22
C GLY A 93 -30.72 13.04 -15.15
N VAL A 94 -31.87 13.70 -14.99
CA VAL A 94 -31.99 15.15 -14.90
C VAL A 94 -32.16 15.58 -13.44
N LYS A 95 -31.48 16.66 -13.03
CA LYS A 95 -31.58 17.26 -11.69
C LYS A 95 -31.65 18.78 -11.79
N SER A 96 -32.45 19.42 -10.96
CA SER A 96 -32.49 20.89 -10.89
C SER A 96 -31.27 21.45 -10.17
N GLY A 97 -30.81 22.64 -10.59
CA GLY A 97 -29.69 23.34 -9.96
C GLY A 97 -29.91 23.59 -8.47
N LYS A 98 -31.15 23.93 -8.07
CA LYS A 98 -31.53 24.04 -6.66
C LYS A 98 -31.33 22.75 -5.87
N SER A 99 -31.75 21.61 -6.41
CA SER A 99 -31.54 20.30 -5.76
C SER A 99 -30.05 19.97 -5.62
N LEU A 100 -29.23 20.25 -6.65
CA LEU A 100 -27.78 20.03 -6.62
C LEU A 100 -27.04 20.94 -5.62
N MET A 101 -27.57 22.13 -5.32
CA MET A 101 -27.05 23.03 -4.29
C MET A 101 -27.46 22.62 -2.88
N GLU A 102 -28.76 22.36 -2.66
CA GLU A 102 -29.32 22.14 -1.31
C GLU A 102 -29.14 20.69 -0.83
N GLN A 103 -29.52 19.73 -1.67
CA GLN A 103 -29.53 18.30 -1.36
C GLN A 103 -28.22 17.64 -1.81
N GLY A 104 -27.71 18.01 -2.99
CA GLY A 104 -26.52 17.44 -3.60
C GLY A 104 -26.81 16.18 -4.43
N LEU A 105 -25.75 15.63 -5.02
CA LEU A 105 -25.75 14.40 -5.80
C LEU A 105 -25.11 13.27 -5.00
N GLU A 106 -25.87 12.23 -4.70
CA GLU A 106 -25.34 11.01 -4.07
C GLU A 106 -24.50 10.20 -5.06
N LEU A 107 -23.31 9.79 -4.63
CA LEU A 107 -22.36 9.00 -5.41
C LEU A 107 -21.78 7.86 -4.57
N ASP A 108 -21.64 6.69 -5.19
CA ASP A 108 -20.84 5.58 -4.67
C ASP A 108 -19.49 5.55 -5.39
N ILE A 109 -18.40 5.75 -4.65
CA ILE A 109 -17.04 5.55 -5.16
C ILE A 109 -16.58 4.14 -4.78
N PRO A 110 -16.24 3.29 -5.77
CA PRO A 110 -15.79 1.93 -5.49
C PRO A 110 -14.51 1.90 -4.67
N GLY A 111 -14.38 0.84 -3.87
CA GLY A 111 -13.14 0.50 -3.17
C GLY A 111 -12.10 -0.10 -4.12
N SER A 112 -11.00 -0.57 -3.56
CA SER A 112 -10.00 -1.32 -4.32
C SER A 112 -10.58 -2.65 -4.78
N VAL A 113 -10.38 -2.97 -6.05
CA VAL A 113 -10.61 -4.32 -6.61
C VAL A 113 -9.32 -5.14 -6.68
N THR A 114 -8.21 -4.52 -6.30
CA THR A 114 -6.90 -5.15 -6.36
C THR A 114 -6.67 -5.98 -5.10
N ASP A 115 -6.01 -7.13 -5.26
CA ASP A 115 -5.55 -7.94 -4.14
C ASP A 115 -4.70 -7.08 -3.16
N PRO A 116 -5.04 -7.02 -1.86
CA PRO A 116 -4.32 -6.22 -0.87
C PRO A 116 -2.83 -6.57 -0.77
N ASP A 117 -2.44 -7.82 -1.00
CA ASP A 117 -1.05 -8.26 -0.91
C ASP A 117 -0.23 -7.74 -2.11
N LYS A 118 -0.85 -7.66 -3.30
CA LYS A 118 -0.23 -7.02 -4.47
C LYS A 118 -0.03 -5.53 -4.23
N MET A 119 -1.05 -4.83 -3.73
CA MET A 119 -0.94 -3.40 -3.44
C MET A 119 0.09 -3.11 -2.34
N ARG A 120 0.16 -3.96 -1.32
CA ARG A 120 1.20 -3.90 -0.28
C ARG A 120 2.60 -4.03 -0.89
N CYS A 121 2.80 -5.01 -1.76
CA CYS A 121 4.07 -5.23 -2.46
C CYS A 121 4.50 -3.99 -3.25
N LEU A 122 3.61 -3.45 -4.09
CA LEU A 122 3.91 -2.26 -4.90
C LEU A 122 4.24 -1.03 -4.03
N ARG A 123 3.46 -0.77 -2.98
CA ARG A 123 3.67 0.36 -2.07
C ARG A 123 4.96 0.21 -1.24
N ALA A 124 5.33 -1.01 -0.85
CA ALA A 124 6.56 -1.26 -0.11
C ALA A 124 7.81 -1.15 -0.99
N LEU A 125 7.67 -1.36 -2.30
CA LEU A 125 8.77 -1.25 -3.27
C LEU A 125 9.04 0.17 -3.73
N GLU A 126 8.00 1.00 -3.91
CA GLU A 126 8.14 2.38 -4.38
C GLU A 126 9.25 3.18 -3.67
N PRO A 127 9.31 3.23 -2.32
CA PRO A 127 10.35 3.99 -1.61
C PRO A 127 11.74 3.34 -1.65
N ARG A 128 11.88 2.11 -2.17
CA ARG A 128 13.15 1.38 -2.24
C ARG A 128 13.78 1.46 -3.62
N VAL A 129 13.00 1.18 -4.67
CA VAL A 129 13.52 1.04 -6.04
C VAL A 129 13.83 2.39 -6.66
N ARG A 130 12.96 3.39 -6.48
CA ARG A 130 13.15 4.71 -7.11
C ARG A 130 14.44 5.40 -6.64
N PRO A 131 14.76 5.48 -5.33
CA PRO A 131 16.02 6.09 -4.89
C PRO A 131 17.24 5.36 -5.42
N GLU A 132 17.21 4.03 -5.44
CA GLU A 132 18.33 3.23 -5.94
C GLU A 132 18.53 3.43 -7.45
N TYR A 133 17.46 3.46 -8.24
CA TYR A 133 17.52 3.82 -9.66
C TYR A 133 18.19 5.18 -9.88
N GLU A 134 17.72 6.22 -9.18
CA GLU A 134 18.29 7.57 -9.28
C GLU A 134 19.77 7.62 -8.92
N ARG A 135 20.20 6.79 -7.96
CA ARG A 135 21.61 6.68 -7.55
C ARG A 135 22.49 6.08 -8.65
N ILE A 136 22.01 5.06 -9.36
CA ILE A 136 22.83 4.28 -10.31
C ILE A 136 22.66 4.70 -11.78
N ARG A 137 21.61 5.44 -12.15
CA ARG A 137 21.30 5.74 -13.56
C ARG A 137 22.33 6.58 -14.31
N THR A 138 23.23 7.26 -13.59
CA THR A 138 24.30 8.08 -14.18
C THR A 138 25.62 7.32 -14.30
N ASP A 139 25.70 6.11 -13.74
CA ASP A 139 26.88 5.26 -13.85
C ASP A 139 27.05 4.76 -15.29
N LYS A 140 28.30 4.72 -15.75
CA LYS A 140 28.68 4.31 -17.10
C LYS A 140 29.21 2.89 -17.16
N GLN A 141 29.34 2.19 -16.04
CA GLN A 141 29.72 0.79 -16.02
C GLN A 141 28.62 -0.06 -16.68
N PRO A 142 28.94 -0.89 -17.70
CA PRO A 142 27.92 -1.58 -18.49
C PRO A 142 26.95 -2.44 -17.68
N GLU A 143 27.41 -3.08 -16.61
CA GLU A 143 26.57 -3.92 -15.76
C GLU A 143 25.63 -3.09 -14.88
N VAL A 144 26.12 -1.97 -14.34
CA VAL A 144 25.30 -1.01 -13.58
C VAL A 144 24.23 -0.39 -14.47
N MET A 145 24.57 -0.02 -15.70
CA MET A 145 23.60 0.48 -16.68
C MET A 145 22.48 -0.52 -16.97
N ARG A 146 22.79 -1.82 -17.06
CA ARG A 146 21.78 -2.88 -17.24
C ARG A 146 20.83 -2.94 -16.05
N VAL A 147 21.35 -2.86 -14.83
CA VAL A 147 20.53 -2.81 -13.61
C VAL A 147 19.67 -1.55 -13.58
N ALA A 148 20.23 -0.39 -13.90
CA ALA A 148 19.51 0.87 -13.97
C ALA A 148 18.32 0.79 -14.95
N PHE A 149 18.53 0.20 -16.12
CA PHE A 149 17.45 -0.03 -17.09
C PHE A 149 16.34 -0.91 -16.51
N MET A 150 16.69 -2.02 -15.85
CA MET A 150 15.70 -2.89 -15.19
C MET A 150 14.94 -2.15 -14.08
N PHE A 151 15.60 -1.33 -13.27
CA PHE A 151 14.93 -0.56 -12.23
C PHE A 151 14.00 0.50 -12.79
N ASN A 152 14.36 1.17 -13.90
CA ASN A 152 13.45 2.09 -14.56
C ASN A 152 12.14 1.39 -14.96
N GLN A 153 12.23 0.20 -15.56
CA GLN A 153 11.04 -0.60 -15.89
C GLN A 153 10.22 -0.97 -14.66
N VAL A 154 10.89 -1.40 -13.58
CA VAL A 154 10.20 -1.72 -12.32
C VAL A 154 9.48 -0.50 -11.74
N VAL A 155 10.12 0.68 -11.76
CA VAL A 155 9.51 1.94 -11.32
C VAL A 155 8.24 2.23 -12.09
N ASP A 156 8.25 2.04 -13.41
CA ASP A 156 7.07 2.23 -14.27
C ASP A 156 5.97 1.21 -13.97
N PHE A 157 6.32 -0.06 -13.73
CA PHE A 157 5.36 -1.11 -13.37
C PHE A 157 4.67 -0.79 -12.04
N ILE A 158 5.43 -0.38 -11.02
CA ILE A 158 4.92 0.04 -9.71
C ILE A 158 3.95 1.23 -9.88
N ALA A 159 4.39 2.27 -10.58
CA ALA A 159 3.59 3.46 -10.79
C ALA A 159 2.30 3.16 -11.55
N SER A 160 2.36 2.30 -12.56
CA SER A 160 1.20 1.88 -13.35
C SER A 160 0.16 1.14 -12.50
N GLY A 161 0.58 0.14 -11.71
CA GLY A 161 -0.31 -0.62 -10.84
C GLY A 161 -1.01 0.27 -9.80
N ILE A 162 -0.24 1.14 -9.12
CA ILE A 162 -0.79 2.06 -8.12
C ILE A 162 -1.73 3.09 -8.74
N ARG A 163 -1.37 3.64 -9.90
CA ARG A 163 -2.20 4.62 -10.60
C ARG A 163 -3.52 4.02 -11.05
N ASN A 164 -3.51 2.81 -11.62
CA ASN A 164 -4.73 2.19 -12.12
C ASN A 164 -5.71 1.87 -10.98
N ASP A 165 -5.22 1.36 -9.84
CA ASP A 165 -6.02 1.16 -8.64
C ASP A 165 -6.63 2.47 -8.12
N LYS A 166 -5.86 3.56 -8.13
CA LYS A 166 -6.33 4.91 -7.80
C LYS A 166 -7.38 5.42 -8.78
N THR A 167 -7.20 5.22 -10.09
CA THR A 167 -8.17 5.62 -11.12
C THR A 167 -9.47 4.84 -11.00
N TYR A 168 -9.42 3.55 -10.65
CA TYR A 168 -10.62 2.75 -10.42
C TYR A 168 -11.48 3.31 -9.27
N ARG A 169 -10.82 3.87 -8.25
CA ARG A 169 -11.42 4.50 -7.06
C ARG A 169 -11.77 5.98 -7.28
N SER A 170 -12.24 6.33 -8.48
CA SER A 170 -12.61 7.71 -8.81
C SER A 170 -13.92 7.80 -9.59
N ALA A 171 -14.54 8.97 -9.53
CA ALA A 171 -15.72 9.32 -10.28
C ALA A 171 -15.52 10.65 -11.01
N THR A 172 -15.84 10.66 -12.29
CA THR A 172 -16.03 11.90 -13.06
C THR A 172 -17.51 12.24 -13.07
N VAL A 173 -17.86 13.48 -12.76
CA VAL A 173 -19.23 13.99 -12.86
C VAL A 173 -19.26 15.19 -13.79
N ILE A 174 -20.24 15.23 -14.69
CA ILE A 174 -20.49 16.37 -15.57
C ILE A 174 -21.97 16.73 -15.50
N LEU A 175 -22.24 18.02 -15.35
CA LEU A 175 -23.55 18.65 -15.33
C LEU A 175 -23.66 19.55 -16.56
N ALA A 176 -24.60 19.25 -17.44
CA ALA A 176 -24.89 20.06 -18.62
C ALA A 176 -26.35 20.55 -18.56
N PRO A 177 -26.67 21.78 -18.99
CA PRO A 177 -28.07 22.21 -19.03
C PRO A 177 -28.92 21.24 -19.84
N SER A 178 -30.09 20.86 -19.34
CA SER A 178 -30.88 19.78 -19.93
C SER A 178 -31.25 20.09 -21.38
N GLY A 179 -31.14 19.08 -22.25
CA GLY A 179 -31.40 19.22 -23.69
C GLY A 179 -30.28 19.89 -24.49
N LYS A 180 -29.15 20.25 -23.87
CA LYS A 180 -27.94 20.70 -24.58
C LYS A 180 -26.95 19.55 -24.75
N VAL A 181 -26.30 19.48 -25.91
CA VAL A 181 -25.27 18.48 -26.21
C VAL A 181 -24.00 18.72 -25.39
N LEU A 182 -23.36 17.65 -24.91
CA LEU A 182 -22.08 17.71 -24.22
C LEU A 182 -20.93 17.86 -25.25
N GLU A 183 -20.46 19.08 -25.46
CA GLU A 183 -19.51 19.36 -26.57
C GLU A 183 -18.04 19.51 -26.16
N LYS A 184 -17.71 19.75 -24.88
CA LYS A 184 -16.35 20.24 -24.52
C LYS A 184 -15.71 19.67 -23.24
N MET A 185 -16.42 18.89 -22.43
CA MET A 185 -15.86 18.39 -21.16
C MET A 185 -15.34 16.97 -21.28
N ILE A 186 -14.01 16.83 -21.28
CA ILE A 186 -13.33 15.54 -21.21
C ILE A 186 -12.55 15.46 -19.90
N PHE A 187 -12.79 14.38 -19.18
CA PHE A 187 -11.94 13.86 -18.12
C PHE A 187 -11.41 12.51 -18.57
N MET A 188 -10.26 12.10 -18.05
CA MET A 188 -9.74 10.76 -18.33
C MET A 188 -10.78 9.71 -17.89
N THR A 189 -11.08 8.77 -18.77
CA THR A 189 -12.03 7.69 -18.50
C THR A 189 -11.51 6.79 -17.38
N ARG A 190 -12.44 6.32 -16.55
CA ARG A 190 -12.18 5.33 -15.50
C ARG A 190 -11.79 3.98 -16.13
N ASN A 191 -10.78 3.31 -15.56
CA ASN A 191 -10.50 1.91 -15.89
C ASN A 191 -11.59 1.01 -15.29
N ASP A 192 -11.98 -0.05 -15.98
CA ASP A 192 -12.86 -1.07 -15.41
C ASP A 192 -12.13 -1.93 -14.36
N ALA A 193 -12.89 -2.77 -13.66
CA ALA A 193 -12.39 -3.58 -12.55
C ALA A 193 -11.36 -4.63 -13.00
N GLU A 194 -11.61 -5.27 -14.13
CA GLU A 194 -10.77 -6.36 -14.64
C GLU A 194 -9.43 -5.81 -15.12
N THR A 195 -9.46 -4.76 -15.95
CA THR A 195 -8.26 -4.07 -16.43
C THR A 195 -7.40 -3.58 -15.26
N THR A 196 -8.03 -3.06 -14.21
CA THR A 196 -7.33 -2.61 -13.00
C THR A 196 -6.65 -3.76 -12.26
N ALA A 197 -7.38 -4.83 -11.97
CA ALA A 197 -6.84 -5.99 -11.27
C ALA A 197 -5.71 -6.68 -12.07
N MET A 198 -5.86 -6.76 -13.40
CA MET A 198 -4.83 -7.30 -14.29
C MET A 198 -3.55 -6.47 -14.28
N ALA A 199 -3.66 -5.13 -14.28
CA ALA A 199 -2.49 -4.25 -14.29
C ALA A 199 -1.60 -4.44 -13.07
N ALA A 200 -2.18 -4.47 -11.86
CA ALA A 200 -1.43 -4.71 -10.63
C ALA A 200 -0.84 -6.12 -10.58
N THR A 201 -1.61 -7.13 -11.00
CA THR A 201 -1.13 -8.52 -11.09
C THR A 201 0.06 -8.64 -12.03
N ARG A 202 -0.01 -8.03 -13.21
CA ARG A 202 1.07 -8.03 -14.18
C ARG A 202 2.30 -7.28 -13.68
N ALA A 203 2.12 -6.17 -12.97
CA ALA A 203 3.24 -5.42 -12.38
C ALA A 203 4.02 -6.30 -11.38
N CYS A 204 3.33 -6.95 -10.43
CA CYS A 204 3.97 -7.85 -9.47
C CYS A 204 4.68 -9.02 -10.16
N TRP A 205 4.04 -9.62 -11.17
CA TRP A 205 4.66 -10.70 -11.95
C TRP A 205 5.93 -10.25 -12.70
N LEU A 206 5.92 -9.06 -13.32
CA LEU A 206 7.10 -8.51 -14.00
C LEU A 206 8.25 -8.21 -13.02
N ILE A 207 7.93 -7.78 -11.79
CA ILE A 207 8.92 -7.56 -10.74
C ILE A 207 9.58 -8.88 -10.32
N GLN A 208 8.82 -9.97 -10.24
CA GLN A 208 9.37 -11.30 -9.98
C GLN A 208 10.35 -11.69 -11.10
N LYS A 209 9.98 -11.50 -12.37
CA LYS A 209 10.88 -11.72 -13.51
C LYS A 209 12.13 -10.85 -13.49
N ALA A 210 12.04 -9.62 -12.99
CA ALA A 210 13.21 -8.77 -12.82
C ALA A 210 14.18 -9.33 -11.77
N ARG A 211 13.68 -9.87 -10.65
CA ARG A 211 14.52 -10.54 -9.63
C ARG A 211 15.28 -11.72 -10.24
N ASP A 212 14.58 -12.58 -10.98
CA ASP A 212 15.19 -13.74 -11.64
C ASP A 212 16.30 -13.30 -12.60
N ARG A 213 16.00 -12.32 -13.45
CA ARG A 213 16.97 -11.81 -14.43
C ARG A 213 18.21 -11.20 -13.77
N ILE A 214 18.05 -10.54 -12.62
CA ILE A 214 19.18 -10.04 -11.85
C ILE A 214 20.03 -11.19 -11.32
N TYR A 215 19.40 -12.25 -10.80
CA TYR A 215 20.11 -13.40 -10.27
C TYR A 215 20.95 -14.10 -11.35
N ASP A 216 20.37 -14.31 -12.53
CA ASP A 216 20.97 -15.11 -13.60
C ASP A 216 22.07 -14.37 -14.37
N VAL A 217 21.96 -13.04 -14.50
CA VAL A 217 22.77 -12.27 -15.47
C VAL A 217 23.83 -11.42 -14.82
N ILE A 218 23.55 -10.90 -13.62
CA ILE A 218 24.44 -9.97 -12.94
C ILE A 218 25.53 -10.80 -12.26
N LYS A 219 26.75 -10.64 -12.76
CA LYS A 219 27.94 -11.36 -12.36
C LYS A 219 28.59 -10.73 -11.15
N ASP A 220 28.59 -9.39 -11.05
CA ASP A 220 29.06 -8.71 -9.85
C ASP A 220 28.17 -9.12 -8.65
N PRO A 221 28.72 -9.86 -7.66
CA PRO A 221 27.93 -10.35 -6.54
C PRO A 221 27.44 -9.22 -5.63
N VAL A 222 28.16 -8.11 -5.51
CA VAL A 222 27.77 -6.97 -4.69
C VAL A 222 26.60 -6.24 -5.33
N LEU A 223 26.72 -5.91 -6.62
CA LEU A 223 25.65 -5.27 -7.37
C LEU A 223 24.40 -6.16 -7.45
N ARG A 224 24.57 -7.46 -7.75
CA ARG A 224 23.47 -8.44 -7.78
C ARG A 224 22.73 -8.49 -6.45
N ASN A 225 23.45 -8.70 -5.35
CA ASN A 225 22.82 -8.88 -4.04
C ASN A 225 22.10 -7.60 -3.59
N THR A 226 22.72 -6.43 -3.77
CA THR A 226 22.09 -5.14 -3.48
C THR A 226 20.82 -4.97 -4.30
N SER A 227 20.85 -5.33 -5.58
CA SER A 227 19.69 -5.20 -6.47
C SER A 227 18.55 -6.13 -6.09
N LEU A 228 18.85 -7.38 -5.72
CA LEU A 228 17.85 -8.34 -5.23
C LEU A 228 17.20 -7.88 -3.92
N ILE A 229 17.99 -7.31 -3.00
CA ILE A 229 17.48 -6.71 -1.75
C ILE A 229 16.53 -5.55 -2.07
N THR A 230 16.92 -4.65 -2.97
CA THR A 230 16.12 -3.50 -3.38
C THR A 230 14.77 -3.94 -3.96
N LEU A 231 14.76 -5.01 -4.77
CA LEU A 231 13.55 -5.53 -5.39
C LEU A 231 12.74 -6.46 -4.48
N THR A 232 13.19 -6.77 -3.26
CA THR A 232 12.51 -7.71 -2.37
C THR A 232 12.02 -6.96 -1.12
N PRO A 233 10.71 -6.62 -1.03
CA PRO A 233 10.17 -5.77 0.03
C PRO A 233 9.99 -6.55 1.34
N VAL A 234 11.11 -6.90 1.97
CA VAL A 234 11.15 -7.49 3.32
C VAL A 234 11.76 -6.46 4.26
N ASP A 235 11.12 -6.25 5.41
CA ASP A 235 11.71 -5.47 6.50
C ASP A 235 12.38 -6.43 7.47
N PHE A 236 13.62 -6.09 7.84
CA PHE A 236 14.39 -6.87 8.77
C PHE A 236 15.02 -5.99 9.84
N SER A 237 14.67 -6.27 11.09
CA SER A 237 15.20 -5.57 12.25
C SER A 237 15.65 -6.56 13.32
N ALA A 238 16.64 -6.17 14.10
CA ALA A 238 17.05 -6.91 15.27
C ALA A 238 17.38 -5.95 16.41
N VAL A 239 16.99 -6.33 17.61
CA VAL A 239 17.27 -5.61 18.85
C VAL A 239 17.79 -6.60 19.88
N TYR A 240 18.63 -6.13 20.81
CA TYR A 240 18.94 -6.91 22.00
C TYR A 240 18.50 -6.15 23.25
N SER A 241 18.05 -6.89 24.25
CA SER A 241 17.64 -6.36 25.55
C SER A 241 18.12 -7.25 26.69
N LYS A 242 18.22 -6.69 27.90
CA LYS A 242 18.47 -7.46 29.13
C LYS A 242 17.15 -7.80 29.80
N VAL A 243 16.85 -9.07 29.96
CA VAL A 243 15.67 -9.57 30.67
C VAL A 243 16.15 -10.54 31.74
N ASN A 244 15.87 -10.25 33.01
CA ASN A 244 16.26 -11.08 34.16
C ASN A 244 17.76 -11.43 34.17
N GLY A 245 18.62 -10.46 33.88
CA GLY A 245 20.08 -10.63 33.83
C GLY A 245 20.61 -11.39 32.61
N LYS A 246 19.74 -11.86 31.71
CA LYS A 246 20.12 -12.51 30.45
C LYS A 246 19.99 -11.55 29.28
N VAL A 247 20.86 -11.70 28.29
CA VAL A 247 20.78 -10.92 27.05
C VAL A 247 19.92 -11.68 26.06
N LEU A 248 18.78 -11.10 25.69
CA LEU A 248 17.84 -11.64 24.72
C LEU A 248 17.98 -10.85 23.42
N VAL A 249 18.22 -11.53 22.32
CA VAL A 249 18.18 -10.94 20.98
C VAL A 249 16.84 -11.30 20.36
N LYS A 250 16.15 -10.30 19.81
CA LYS A 250 14.90 -10.45 19.05
C LYS A 250 15.14 -9.96 17.63
N ALA A 251 14.91 -10.83 16.66
CA ALA A 251 15.00 -10.51 15.25
C ALA A 251 13.60 -10.63 14.63
N THR A 252 13.13 -9.56 14.01
CA THR A 252 11.79 -9.46 13.42
C THR A 252 11.92 -9.34 11.91
N ILE A 253 11.15 -10.19 11.22
CA ILE A 253 11.02 -10.18 9.76
C ILE A 253 9.58 -9.84 9.43
N VAL A 254 9.37 -8.89 8.53
CA VAL A 254 8.05 -8.54 7.98
C VAL A 254 8.06 -8.84 6.49
N ASN A 255 7.12 -9.66 6.05
CA ASN A 255 6.94 -9.94 4.63
C ASN A 255 5.98 -8.94 3.99
N ASN A 256 6.47 -8.02 3.17
CA ASN A 256 5.61 -7.18 2.32
C ASN A 256 5.60 -7.63 0.86
N CYS A 257 6.16 -8.80 0.53
CA CYS A 257 6.01 -9.38 -0.80
C CYS A 257 4.56 -9.81 -1.03
N ASP A 258 4.17 -9.91 -2.29
CA ASP A 258 2.89 -10.48 -2.73
C ASP A 258 2.86 -12.02 -2.64
N LEU A 259 3.98 -12.63 -2.26
CA LEU A 259 4.15 -14.08 -2.11
C LEU A 259 4.63 -14.43 -0.69
N PRO A 260 4.33 -15.66 -0.20
CA PRO A 260 4.94 -16.18 1.02
C PRO A 260 6.46 -16.25 0.92
N ILE A 261 7.14 -16.06 2.05
CA ILE A 261 8.60 -16.19 2.14
C ILE A 261 9.01 -17.22 3.20
N SER A 262 10.13 -17.87 2.97
CA SER A 262 10.74 -18.83 3.90
C SER A 262 12.23 -18.51 4.06
N GLY A 263 12.88 -19.05 5.08
CA GLY A 263 14.29 -18.76 5.28
C GLY A 263 14.81 -19.05 6.67
N ASN A 264 15.98 -18.48 6.98
CA ASN A 264 16.61 -18.63 8.27
C ASN A 264 17.37 -17.37 8.71
N LEU A 265 17.61 -17.28 10.01
CA LEU A 265 18.49 -16.30 10.62
C LEU A 265 19.87 -16.89 10.90
N SER A 266 20.87 -16.05 10.79
CA SER A 266 22.26 -16.33 11.14
C SER A 266 22.86 -15.15 11.89
N PHE A 267 23.82 -15.43 12.74
CA PHE A 267 24.43 -14.46 13.66
C PHE A 267 25.94 -14.59 13.58
N ASP A 268 26.62 -13.46 13.60
CA ASP A 268 28.06 -13.44 13.78
C ASP A 268 28.35 -13.10 15.24
N LEU A 269 28.60 -14.13 16.05
CA LEU A 269 28.83 -13.96 17.48
C LEU A 269 30.32 -13.76 17.78
N PRO A 270 30.68 -12.86 18.72
CA PRO A 270 32.06 -12.73 19.17
C PRO A 270 32.60 -14.04 19.72
N LYS A 271 33.92 -14.23 19.62
CA LYS A 271 34.60 -15.47 20.04
C LYS A 271 34.19 -15.88 21.46
N GLY A 272 33.71 -17.11 21.61
CA GLY A 272 33.34 -17.71 22.90
C GLY A 272 31.88 -17.50 23.32
N TRP A 273 31.14 -16.60 22.66
CA TRP A 273 29.70 -16.45 22.88
C TRP A 273 28.92 -17.56 22.17
N LYS A 274 27.81 -17.98 22.78
CA LYS A 274 26.88 -18.98 22.23
C LYS A 274 25.45 -18.47 22.30
N HIS A 275 24.52 -19.17 21.63
CA HIS A 275 23.09 -18.92 21.78
C HIS A 275 22.34 -20.21 22.09
N ASN A 276 21.16 -20.10 22.69
CA ASN A 276 20.28 -21.24 23.00
C ASN A 276 19.19 -21.51 21.94
N ALA A 277 19.21 -20.80 20.80
CA ALA A 277 18.19 -20.95 19.77
C ALA A 277 18.06 -22.40 19.28
N LYS A 278 16.86 -22.99 19.40
CA LYS A 278 16.57 -24.34 18.90
C LYS A 278 16.33 -24.38 17.40
N SER A 279 15.65 -23.36 16.88
CA SER A 279 15.45 -23.14 15.45
C SER A 279 15.48 -21.65 15.18
N LEU A 280 16.11 -21.30 14.08
CA LEU A 280 16.20 -19.94 13.55
C LEU A 280 15.57 -19.86 12.16
N ALA A 281 14.79 -20.87 11.79
CA ALA A 281 14.07 -20.94 10.52
C ALA A 281 12.66 -20.37 10.64
N PHE A 282 12.15 -19.85 9.53
CA PHE A 282 10.76 -19.48 9.33
C PHE A 282 10.32 -20.03 7.98
N ASP A 283 9.07 -20.47 7.89
CA ASP A 283 8.54 -21.09 6.69
C ASP A 283 7.14 -20.57 6.39
N GLY A 284 6.86 -20.30 5.11
CA GLY A 284 5.54 -19.90 4.64
C GLY A 284 5.01 -18.60 5.26
N LEU A 285 5.88 -17.65 5.61
CA LEU A 285 5.48 -16.36 6.17
C LEU A 285 4.67 -15.58 5.13
N LYS A 286 3.36 -15.49 5.33
CA LYS A 286 2.42 -14.85 4.40
C LYS A 286 2.64 -13.33 4.29
N SER A 287 2.15 -12.74 3.20
CA SER A 287 2.17 -11.29 3.01
C SER A 287 1.49 -10.53 4.16
N GLY A 288 2.05 -9.38 4.50
CA GLY A 288 1.59 -8.54 5.60
C GLY A 288 1.75 -9.15 6.99
N LYS A 289 2.39 -10.31 7.12
CA LYS A 289 2.66 -10.95 8.40
C LYS A 289 4.10 -10.74 8.82
N SER A 290 4.30 -10.75 10.13
CA SER A 290 5.60 -10.72 10.76
C SER A 290 5.86 -12.00 11.54
N THR A 291 7.14 -12.32 11.68
CA THR A 291 7.60 -13.32 12.63
C THR A 291 8.75 -12.74 13.44
N THR A 292 8.80 -13.07 14.73
CA THR A 292 9.89 -12.67 15.61
C THR A 292 10.55 -13.92 16.18
N LEU A 293 11.82 -14.09 15.87
CA LEU A 293 12.65 -15.15 16.41
C LEU A 293 13.51 -14.58 17.52
N SER A 294 13.47 -15.21 18.70
CA SER A 294 14.17 -14.73 19.89
C SER A 294 15.08 -15.81 20.44
N PHE A 295 16.24 -15.42 20.95
CA PHE A 295 17.19 -16.33 21.60
C PHE A 295 18.01 -15.62 22.65
N GLU A 296 18.45 -16.37 23.65
CA GLU A 296 19.32 -15.89 24.70
C GLU A 296 20.78 -16.07 24.27
N LEU A 297 21.60 -15.05 24.53
CA LEU A 297 23.05 -15.16 24.45
C LEU A 297 23.60 -15.75 25.73
N ILE A 298 24.56 -16.65 25.55
CA ILE A 298 25.28 -17.34 26.61
C ILE A 298 26.71 -16.75 26.62
N PRO A 299 27.11 -16.05 27.69
CA PRO A 299 28.43 -15.47 27.79
C PRO A 299 29.51 -16.55 27.99
N PRO A 300 30.75 -16.32 27.54
CA PRO A 300 31.85 -17.26 27.75
C PRO A 300 32.21 -17.44 29.23
N THR A 301 32.05 -16.39 30.04
CA THR A 301 32.19 -16.44 31.51
C THR A 301 31.11 -15.61 32.20
N LYS A 302 30.80 -15.89 33.47
CA LYS A 302 29.70 -15.26 34.24
C LYS A 302 29.74 -13.71 34.27
N ASN A 303 30.92 -13.10 34.14
CA ASN A 303 31.11 -11.66 34.25
C ASN A 303 31.44 -10.97 32.92
N THR A 304 31.28 -11.66 31.78
CA THR A 304 31.56 -11.05 30.47
C THR A 304 30.49 -10.01 30.15
N ALA A 305 30.90 -8.77 29.91
CA ALA A 305 30.00 -7.72 29.44
C ALA A 305 29.38 -8.12 28.08
N PRO A 306 28.06 -7.91 27.86
CA PRO A 306 27.44 -8.16 26.57
C PRO A 306 28.12 -7.37 25.44
N PRO A 307 28.18 -7.93 24.22
CA PRO A 307 28.70 -7.19 23.08
C PRO A 307 27.85 -5.94 22.83
N GLU A 308 28.50 -4.84 22.46
CA GLU A 308 27.83 -3.57 22.15
C GLU A 308 26.85 -3.72 20.98
N SER A 309 27.16 -4.62 20.04
CA SER A 309 26.34 -4.90 18.88
C SER A 309 26.57 -6.31 18.35
N ILE A 310 25.56 -6.88 17.69
CA ILE A 310 25.63 -8.24 17.14
C ILE A 310 25.15 -8.19 15.68
N PRO A 311 26.03 -8.49 14.71
CA PRO A 311 25.60 -8.65 13.33
C PRO A 311 24.61 -9.80 13.20
N VAL A 312 23.47 -9.49 12.57
CA VAL A 312 22.43 -10.46 12.26
C VAL A 312 22.16 -10.46 10.78
N ALA A 313 22.00 -11.64 10.19
CA ALA A 313 21.58 -11.78 8.82
C ALA A 313 20.37 -12.71 8.69
N ALA A 314 19.45 -12.37 7.79
CA ALA A 314 18.34 -13.22 7.38
C ALA A 314 18.57 -13.67 5.93
N ASN A 315 18.64 -14.98 5.69
CA ASN A 315 18.54 -15.51 4.33
C ASN A 315 17.07 -15.79 4.07
N VAL A 316 16.50 -15.06 3.11
CA VAL A 316 15.09 -15.12 2.73
C VAL A 316 15.01 -15.71 1.34
N LYS A 317 14.10 -16.65 1.15
CA LYS A 317 13.73 -17.25 -0.12
C LYS A 317 12.33 -16.78 -0.49
N VAL A 318 12.21 -16.22 -1.69
CA VAL A 318 10.93 -15.93 -2.32
C VAL A 318 10.78 -16.95 -3.45
N ALA A 319 9.82 -17.86 -3.31
CA ALA A 319 9.58 -18.92 -4.29
C ALA A 319 8.29 -18.64 -5.09
N GLN A 320 8.41 -18.75 -6.41
CA GLN A 320 7.30 -18.81 -7.35
C GLN A 320 7.64 -19.88 -8.39
N ASP A 321 7.09 -21.07 -8.22
CA ASP A 321 7.39 -22.27 -9.02
C ASP A 321 7.56 -21.99 -10.54
N PRO A 322 8.69 -22.38 -11.18
CA PRO A 322 9.90 -23.03 -10.64
C PRO A 322 11.01 -22.08 -10.14
N PHE A 323 10.74 -20.79 -10.01
CA PHE A 323 11.74 -19.75 -9.74
C PHE A 323 11.91 -19.50 -8.24
N VAL A 324 13.17 -19.38 -7.79
CA VAL A 324 13.51 -19.08 -6.39
C VAL A 324 14.57 -17.99 -6.36
N ALA A 325 14.24 -16.87 -5.73
CA ALA A 325 15.21 -15.83 -5.40
C ALA A 325 15.64 -15.97 -3.93
N GLU A 326 16.94 -16.19 -3.71
CA GLU A 326 17.53 -16.19 -2.37
C GLU A 326 18.25 -14.87 -2.10
N VAL A 327 17.91 -14.23 -0.97
CA VAL A 327 18.35 -12.88 -0.65
C VAL A 327 18.85 -12.84 0.79
N LYS A 328 20.02 -12.25 1.01
CA LYS A 328 20.62 -12.11 2.35
C LYS A 328 20.49 -10.68 2.86
N PHE A 329 19.56 -10.46 3.78
CA PHE A 329 19.41 -9.21 4.51
C PHE A 329 20.38 -9.17 5.69
N LYS A 330 20.94 -8.01 5.99
CA LYS A 330 21.86 -7.80 7.12
C LYS A 330 21.39 -6.63 7.96
N THR A 331 21.52 -6.75 9.27
CA THR A 331 21.28 -5.69 10.24
C THR A 331 22.20 -5.92 11.44
N THR A 332 22.12 -5.02 12.42
CA THR A 332 22.89 -5.14 13.65
C THR A 332 21.95 -4.97 14.83
N ALA A 333 21.89 -5.98 15.70
CA ALA A 333 21.20 -5.86 16.97
C ALA A 333 22.02 -4.92 17.88
N LYS A 334 21.38 -3.84 18.34
CA LYS A 334 21.91 -2.90 19.32
C LYS A 334 21.07 -2.95 20.61
N ALA A 335 21.60 -2.37 21.69
CA ALA A 335 20.86 -2.27 22.94
C ALA A 335 19.60 -1.45 22.65
N GLY A 336 18.44 -2.04 22.89
CA GLY A 336 17.24 -1.22 23.08
C GLY A 336 17.38 -0.51 24.41
N ASP A 337 17.18 0.82 24.38
CA ASP A 337 16.85 1.57 25.60
C ASP A 337 15.56 1.00 26.23
#